data_AF-A0A519PAS6-F1
#
_entry.id   AF-A0A519PAS6-F1
#
_cell.length_a   1.000
_cell.length_b   1.000
_cell.length_c   1.000
_cell.angle_alpha   90.00
_cell.angle_beta   90.00
_cell.angle_gamma   90.00
#
_symmetry.space_group_name_H-M   'P 1'
#
loop_
_entity.id
_entity.type
_entity.pdbx_description
1 polymer ?
#
loop_
_entity_poly.entity_id
_entity_poly.type
_entity_poly.pdbx_seq_one_letter_code
_entity_poly.pdbx_strand_id
1 'polypeptide(L)'
;LVLELGVDWREAALIRTLARYRQQTGLDPSQAVQEEALRDYPNVARGLLALFALKFDPAGGATDARQADVDARVAEITEALQAVKSLDHDKALRRLMLLVQAIKRTNYFQLAADGQPKPYISIKIASRELDDLPLPKPYREIFVWAPHVEGVHLRFGPVARGGLRWSDRRDDFRTEVLGLVKAQQVKNAVIVPVGSKGGFYPKCLPRTADRDAIQAEAIRAYKTFLSGLLDITDTIAADGSVVRPANVVAWEGDDPYLVVAADKGTATFSDIANSVSADYGFWLGDAFASGGSIGYDHKAMGITARGAWEAVKRHFREIGKDIQTEPFTVVGVGDMSGDVFGNGLLLSKASKLVAAFDHRDIFIDPTPDPAVSWEERNRLFQLPRSSWQDYDKSLISKGGGVFSRGEKTPPPLEIRL
;
A
#
# COMPACT_ATOMS: atom_id res chain seq x y z
N LEU A 1 -17.13 -9.33 22.28
CA LEU A 1 -18.10 -9.07 21.19
C LEU A 1 -19.05 -10.24 21.03
N VAL A 2 -18.64 -11.43 20.56
CA VAL A 2 -19.56 -12.58 20.36
C VAL A 2 -20.38 -12.92 21.61
N LEU A 3 -19.72 -13.17 22.74
CA LEU A 3 -20.41 -13.53 24.01
C LEU A 3 -21.16 -12.35 24.63
N GLU A 4 -20.56 -11.16 24.63
CA GLU A 4 -21.08 -9.96 25.30
C GLU A 4 -22.24 -9.28 24.53
N LEU A 5 -22.20 -9.32 23.20
CA LEU A 5 -23.18 -8.66 22.33
C LEU A 5 -24.22 -9.62 21.75
N GLY A 6 -23.98 -10.93 21.85
CA GLY A 6 -24.81 -11.96 21.21
C GLY A 6 -24.73 -11.92 19.68
N VAL A 7 -23.62 -11.41 19.15
CA VAL A 7 -23.37 -11.28 17.70
C VAL A 7 -22.63 -12.50 17.17
N ASP A 8 -22.80 -12.80 15.89
CA ASP A 8 -22.06 -13.90 15.28
C ASP A 8 -20.57 -13.55 15.05
N TRP A 9 -19.77 -14.56 14.67
CA TRP A 9 -18.33 -14.38 14.46
C TRP A 9 -18.02 -13.42 13.30
N ARG A 10 -18.90 -13.33 12.30
CA ARG A 10 -18.74 -12.53 11.10
C ARG A 10 -19.10 -11.06 11.36
N GLU A 11 -20.14 -10.81 12.14
CA GLU A 11 -20.46 -9.49 12.68
C GLU A 11 -19.33 -8.97 13.58
N ALA A 12 -18.75 -9.84 14.41
CA ALA A 12 -17.56 -9.48 15.19
C ALA A 12 -16.35 -9.16 14.28
N ALA A 13 -16.18 -9.88 13.16
CA ALA A 13 -15.15 -9.58 12.17
C ALA A 13 -15.41 -8.25 11.43
N LEU A 14 -16.66 -7.88 11.17
CA LEU A 14 -17.05 -6.59 10.61
C LEU A 14 -16.68 -5.45 11.57
N ILE A 15 -17.10 -5.52 12.83
CA ILE A 15 -16.74 -4.51 13.85
C ILE A 15 -15.22 -4.37 13.94
N ARG A 16 -14.49 -5.49 13.95
CA ARG A 16 -13.02 -5.48 13.94
C ARG A 16 -12.46 -4.81 12.70
N THR A 17 -13.03 -5.04 11.53
CA THR A 17 -12.62 -4.39 10.26
C THR A 17 -12.78 -2.88 10.35
N LEU A 18 -13.93 -2.39 10.85
CA LEU A 18 -14.21 -0.97 11.04
C LEU A 18 -13.23 -0.33 12.04
N ALA A 19 -13.03 -0.97 13.19
CA ALA A 19 -12.09 -0.50 14.22
C ALA A 19 -10.64 -0.47 13.73
N ARG A 20 -10.20 -1.50 12.98
CA ARG A 20 -8.84 -1.55 12.41
C ARG A 20 -8.62 -0.48 11.35
N TYR A 21 -9.62 -0.18 10.51
CA TYR A 21 -9.53 0.97 9.60
C TYR A 21 -9.36 2.28 10.39
N ARG A 22 -10.21 2.53 11.40
CA ARG A 22 -10.14 3.73 12.24
C ARG A 22 -8.76 3.87 12.91
N GLN A 23 -8.22 2.79 13.47
CA GLN A 23 -6.87 2.78 14.04
C GLN A 23 -5.80 3.24 13.04
N GLN A 24 -5.87 2.82 11.78
CA GLN A 24 -4.95 3.24 10.72
C GLN A 24 -5.09 4.71 10.30
N THR A 25 -6.23 5.35 10.59
CA THR A 25 -6.45 6.76 10.27
C THR A 25 -5.76 7.73 11.23
N GLY A 26 -5.32 7.22 12.39
CA GLY A 26 -4.74 8.02 13.46
C GLY A 26 -5.80 8.82 14.23
N LEU A 27 -5.41 9.36 15.40
CA LEU A 27 -6.26 10.22 16.26
C LEU A 27 -7.47 9.54 16.93
N ASP A 28 -7.62 8.22 16.77
CA ASP A 28 -8.66 7.43 17.45
C ASP A 28 -8.24 6.99 18.86
N PRO A 29 -9.22 6.79 19.76
CA PRO A 29 -8.97 6.11 21.02
C PRO A 29 -8.29 4.75 20.79
N SER A 30 -7.52 4.31 21.80
CA SER A 30 -6.78 3.05 21.70
C SER A 30 -7.72 1.87 21.41
N GLN A 31 -7.16 0.77 20.89
CA GLN A 31 -7.93 -0.44 20.62
C GLN A 31 -8.70 -0.91 21.87
N ALA A 32 -8.07 -0.86 23.04
CA ALA A 32 -8.71 -1.24 24.31
C ALA A 32 -9.94 -0.38 24.60
N VAL A 33 -9.84 0.94 24.42
CA VAL A 33 -10.96 1.87 24.64
C VAL A 33 -12.09 1.64 23.63
N GLN A 34 -11.78 1.33 22.37
CA GLN A 34 -12.80 0.97 21.39
C GLN A 34 -13.52 -0.33 21.77
N GLU A 35 -12.77 -1.34 22.23
CA GLU A 35 -13.32 -2.62 22.68
C GLU A 35 -14.20 -2.47 23.94
N GLU A 36 -13.78 -1.63 24.88
CA GLU A 36 -14.56 -1.25 26.08
C GLU A 36 -15.85 -0.52 25.69
N ALA A 37 -15.77 0.50 24.83
CA ALA A 37 -16.94 1.25 24.38
C ALA A 37 -17.97 0.33 23.68
N LEU A 38 -17.51 -0.58 22.82
CA LEU A 38 -18.38 -1.54 22.14
C LEU A 38 -19.02 -2.55 23.11
N ARG A 39 -18.33 -2.93 24.19
CA ARG A 39 -18.85 -3.83 25.23
C ARG A 39 -19.87 -3.12 26.11
N ASP A 40 -19.55 -1.92 26.57
CA ASP A 40 -20.34 -1.18 27.57
C ASP A 40 -21.60 -0.56 26.96
N TYR A 41 -21.63 -0.33 25.65
CA TYR A 41 -22.76 0.24 24.92
C TYR A 41 -23.30 -0.72 23.83
N PRO A 42 -23.85 -1.89 24.23
CA PRO A 42 -24.26 -2.94 23.30
C PRO A 42 -25.38 -2.50 22.34
N ASN A 43 -26.25 -1.59 22.77
CA ASN A 43 -27.32 -1.04 21.94
C ASN A 43 -26.76 -0.24 20.76
N VAL A 44 -25.71 0.56 21.00
CA VAL A 44 -25.02 1.32 19.95
C VAL A 44 -24.30 0.34 19.01
N ALA A 45 -23.59 -0.66 19.55
CA ALA A 45 -22.90 -1.66 18.75
C ALA A 45 -23.84 -2.44 17.81
N ARG A 46 -25.01 -2.87 18.30
CA ARG A 46 -26.04 -3.51 17.46
C ARG A 46 -26.66 -2.53 16.46
N GLY A 47 -26.84 -1.27 16.85
CA GLY A 47 -27.28 -0.21 15.95
C GLY A 47 -26.32 -0.04 14.76
N LEU A 48 -25.01 -0.06 14.99
CA LEU A 48 -23.99 0.00 13.93
C LEU A 48 -24.09 -1.18 12.96
N LEU A 49 -24.27 -2.40 13.47
CA LEU A 49 -24.46 -3.60 12.65
C LEU A 49 -25.75 -3.52 11.82
N ALA A 50 -26.85 -3.09 12.44
CA ALA A 50 -28.13 -2.91 11.77
C ALA A 50 -28.05 -1.83 10.67
N LEU A 51 -27.36 -0.71 10.94
CA LEU A 51 -27.11 0.34 9.94
C LEU A 51 -26.30 -0.21 8.76
N PHE A 52 -25.27 -1.01 9.02
CA PHE A 52 -24.46 -1.62 7.97
C PHE A 52 -25.28 -2.59 7.12
N ALA A 53 -26.07 -3.47 7.75
CA ALA A 53 -26.94 -4.42 7.05
C ALA A 53 -27.98 -3.68 6.19
N LEU A 54 -28.64 -2.67 6.76
CA LEU A 54 -29.61 -1.85 6.04
C LEU A 54 -29.01 -1.21 4.78
N LYS A 55 -27.78 -0.70 4.88
CA LYS A 55 -27.08 -0.13 3.73
C LYS A 55 -26.71 -1.17 2.68
N PHE A 56 -26.18 -2.33 3.08
CA PHE A 56 -25.40 -3.17 2.17
C PHE A 56 -25.97 -4.56 1.89
N ASP A 57 -27.03 -5.00 2.58
CA ASP A 57 -27.67 -6.28 2.32
C ASP A 57 -28.27 -6.27 0.89
N PRO A 58 -27.85 -7.17 -0.02
CA PRO A 58 -28.40 -7.25 -1.38
C PRO A 58 -29.93 -7.47 -1.42
N ALA A 59 -30.52 -8.06 -0.38
CA ALA A 59 -31.97 -8.31 -0.31
C ALA A 59 -32.81 -7.05 -0.03
N GLY A 60 -32.20 -5.93 0.41
CA GLY A 60 -32.91 -4.72 0.83
C GLY A 60 -33.42 -3.78 -0.27
N GLY A 61 -33.43 -4.18 -1.55
CA GLY A 61 -33.91 -3.34 -2.67
C GLY A 61 -32.96 -2.22 -3.13
N ALA A 62 -33.45 -1.19 -3.83
CA ALA A 62 -32.63 -0.09 -4.34
C ALA A 62 -32.18 0.89 -3.24
N THR A 63 -31.03 1.57 -3.41
CA THR A 63 -30.47 2.49 -2.40
C THR A 63 -31.41 3.65 -2.04
N ASP A 64 -32.10 4.22 -3.03
CA ASP A 64 -33.00 5.36 -2.82
C ASP A 64 -34.19 5.01 -1.93
N ALA A 65 -34.68 3.76 -2.04
CA ALA A 65 -35.76 3.25 -1.20
C ALA A 65 -35.32 3.02 0.26
N ARG A 66 -34.02 2.86 0.50
CA ARG A 66 -33.44 2.60 1.83
C ARG A 66 -33.03 3.88 2.55
N GLN A 67 -32.90 5.01 1.85
CA GLN A 67 -32.31 6.23 2.38
C GLN A 67 -33.03 6.73 3.64
N ALA A 68 -34.38 6.72 3.63
CA ALA A 68 -35.18 7.14 4.78
C ALA A 68 -34.94 6.25 6.02
N ASP A 69 -34.87 4.93 5.83
CA ASP A 69 -34.60 3.99 6.92
C ASP A 69 -33.17 4.14 7.45
N VAL A 70 -32.20 4.40 6.56
CA VAL A 70 -30.80 4.68 6.91
C VAL A 70 -30.73 5.93 7.78
N ASP A 71 -31.41 7.01 7.39
CA ASP A 71 -31.44 8.26 8.14
C ASP A 71 -32.12 8.09 9.51
N ALA A 72 -33.24 7.36 9.57
CA ALA A 72 -33.91 7.01 10.82
C ALA A 72 -32.98 6.22 11.76
N ARG A 73 -32.27 5.21 11.23
CA ARG A 73 -31.32 4.42 12.02
C ARG A 73 -30.15 5.26 12.53
N VAL A 74 -29.63 6.18 11.72
CA VAL A 74 -28.57 7.12 12.15
C VAL A 74 -29.06 8.03 13.28
N ALA A 75 -30.29 8.53 13.19
CA ALA A 75 -30.89 9.34 14.25
C ALA A 75 -31.04 8.56 15.57
N GLU A 76 -31.52 7.31 15.50
CA GLU A 76 -31.62 6.43 16.67
C GLU A 76 -30.26 6.15 17.34
N ILE A 77 -29.23 5.86 16.54
CA ILE A 77 -27.87 5.66 17.06
C ILE A 77 -27.35 6.96 17.70
N THR A 78 -27.62 8.11 17.07
CA THR A 78 -27.21 9.43 17.56
C THR A 78 -27.86 9.77 18.90
N GLU A 79 -29.12 9.38 19.10
CA GLU A 79 -29.81 9.52 20.39
C GLU A 79 -29.23 8.56 21.43
N ALA A 80 -28.96 7.30 21.07
CA ALA A 80 -28.34 6.34 21.98
C ALA A 80 -26.94 6.78 22.45
N LEU A 81 -26.21 7.54 21.62
CA LEU A 81 -24.92 8.14 22.00
C LEU A 81 -25.04 9.19 23.11
N GLN A 82 -26.21 9.83 23.32
CA GLN A 82 -26.40 10.79 24.42
C GLN A 82 -26.29 10.13 25.82
N ALA A 83 -26.50 8.82 25.91
CA ALA A 83 -26.34 8.07 27.15
C ALA A 83 -24.87 7.67 27.44
N VAL A 84 -23.94 7.96 26.52
CA VAL A 84 -22.52 7.61 26.65
C VAL A 84 -21.82 8.62 27.56
N LYS A 85 -21.30 8.13 28.70
CA LYS A 85 -20.72 8.98 29.75
C LYS A 85 -19.27 9.39 29.49
N SER A 86 -18.50 8.48 28.87
CA SER A 86 -17.09 8.71 28.57
C SER A 86 -16.95 9.39 27.21
N LEU A 87 -16.24 10.52 27.16
CA LEU A 87 -15.97 11.24 25.92
C LEU A 87 -15.23 10.36 24.91
N ASP A 88 -14.29 9.53 25.38
CA ASP A 88 -13.55 8.63 24.49
C ASP A 88 -14.43 7.51 23.96
N HIS A 89 -15.39 7.01 24.75
CA HIS A 89 -16.37 6.02 24.28
C HIS A 89 -17.32 6.64 23.24
N ASP A 90 -17.83 7.85 23.48
CA ASP A 90 -18.68 8.56 22.51
C ASP A 90 -17.92 8.78 21.21
N LYS A 91 -16.69 9.30 21.31
CA LYS A 91 -15.83 9.54 20.16
C LYS A 91 -15.57 8.27 19.35
N ALA A 92 -15.25 7.15 19.99
CA ALA A 92 -15.04 5.87 19.32
C ALA A 92 -16.30 5.41 18.56
N LEU A 93 -17.45 5.35 19.25
CA LEU A 93 -18.69 4.84 18.68
C LEU A 93 -19.26 5.77 17.59
N ARG A 94 -19.21 7.08 17.80
CA ARG A 94 -19.63 8.11 16.83
C ARG A 94 -18.81 8.02 15.55
N ARG A 95 -17.51 7.83 15.65
CA ARG A 95 -16.63 7.68 14.48
C ARG A 95 -16.84 6.38 13.73
N LEU A 96 -17.19 5.29 14.43
CA LEU A 96 -17.63 4.06 13.78
C LEU A 96 -18.95 4.26 13.03
N MET A 97 -19.91 4.99 13.60
CA MET A 97 -21.17 5.34 12.92
C MET A 97 -20.91 6.17 11.66
N LEU A 98 -20.09 7.23 11.75
CA LEU A 98 -19.72 8.07 10.61
C LEU A 98 -18.99 7.25 9.53
N LEU A 99 -18.12 6.32 9.93
CA LEU A 99 -17.47 5.40 9.01
C LEU A 99 -18.49 4.56 8.24
N VAL A 100 -19.45 3.93 8.91
CA VAL A 100 -20.49 3.12 8.25
C VAL A 100 -21.29 3.95 7.24
N GLN A 101 -21.59 5.21 7.57
CA GLN A 101 -22.26 6.13 6.66
C GLN A 101 -21.43 6.44 5.40
N ALA A 102 -20.12 6.67 5.58
CA ALA A 102 -19.17 7.00 4.50
C ALA A 102 -18.73 5.80 3.64
N ILE A 103 -19.00 4.56 4.06
CA ILE A 103 -18.79 3.38 3.21
C ILE A 103 -19.75 3.44 2.02
N LYS A 104 -19.24 3.11 0.84
CA LYS A 104 -19.97 3.10 -0.43
C LYS A 104 -20.21 1.71 -0.99
N ARG A 105 -19.31 0.76 -0.71
CA ARG A 105 -19.37 -0.63 -1.18
C ARG A 105 -18.69 -1.57 -0.18
N THR A 106 -19.11 -2.83 -0.17
CA THR A 106 -18.48 -3.89 0.61
C THR A 106 -18.67 -5.25 -0.05
N ASN A 107 -17.76 -6.19 0.21
CA ASN A 107 -17.90 -7.60 -0.18
C ASN A 107 -18.48 -8.47 0.96
N TYR A 108 -18.94 -7.86 2.06
CA TYR A 108 -19.36 -8.59 3.26
C TYR A 108 -20.42 -9.67 2.99
N PHE A 109 -21.31 -9.43 2.02
CA PHE A 109 -22.39 -10.34 1.63
C PHE A 109 -22.01 -11.29 0.48
N GLN A 110 -20.77 -11.25 0.00
CA GLN A 110 -20.29 -12.20 -1.00
C GLN A 110 -19.89 -13.52 -0.35
N LEU A 111 -20.20 -14.60 -1.06
CA LEU A 111 -19.83 -15.96 -0.71
C LEU A 111 -18.61 -16.40 -1.53
N ALA A 112 -17.82 -17.31 -0.95
CA ALA A 112 -16.79 -18.04 -1.65
C ALA A 112 -17.40 -19.22 -2.44
N ALA A 113 -16.58 -19.93 -3.21
CA ALA A 113 -17.02 -21.02 -4.08
C ALA A 113 -17.66 -22.21 -3.30
N ASP A 114 -17.32 -22.36 -2.03
CA ASP A 114 -17.89 -23.37 -1.11
C ASP A 114 -19.23 -22.92 -0.49
N GLY A 115 -19.77 -21.78 -0.90
CA GLY A 115 -20.99 -21.18 -0.36
C GLY A 115 -20.82 -20.56 1.03
N GLN A 116 -19.61 -20.58 1.60
CA GLN A 116 -19.34 -19.93 2.89
C GLN A 116 -19.00 -18.45 2.68
N PRO A 117 -19.18 -17.62 3.72
CA PRO A 117 -18.76 -16.23 3.64
C PRO A 117 -17.25 -16.12 3.41
N LYS A 118 -16.81 -15.19 2.54
CA LYS A 118 -15.38 -14.98 2.26
C LYS A 118 -14.59 -14.73 3.55
N PRO A 119 -13.34 -15.25 3.67
CA PRO A 119 -12.52 -15.13 4.89
C PRO A 119 -11.86 -13.75 5.06
N TYR A 120 -12.29 -12.75 4.29
CA TYR A 120 -11.82 -11.38 4.32
C TYR A 120 -12.98 -10.42 4.03
N ILE A 121 -12.88 -9.19 4.55
CA ILE A 121 -13.88 -8.13 4.40
C ILE A 121 -13.20 -6.93 3.76
N SER A 122 -13.84 -6.36 2.74
CA SER A 122 -13.40 -5.17 2.04
C SER A 122 -14.47 -4.10 2.17
N ILE A 123 -14.05 -2.87 2.44
CA ILE A 123 -14.92 -1.70 2.51
C ILE A 123 -14.33 -0.58 1.65
N LYS A 124 -15.17 0.02 0.80
CA LYS A 124 -14.81 1.20 0.02
C LYS A 124 -15.36 2.43 0.70
N ILE A 125 -14.52 3.40 1.03
CA ILE A 125 -14.84 4.55 1.87
C ILE A 125 -14.69 5.83 1.06
N ALA A 126 -15.66 6.73 1.19
CA ALA A 126 -15.57 8.10 0.71
C ALA A 126 -14.90 9.00 1.76
N SER A 127 -13.57 9.01 1.82
CA SER A 127 -12.83 9.67 2.91
C SER A 127 -13.08 11.17 3.03
N ARG A 128 -13.52 11.84 1.96
CA ARG A 128 -13.89 13.26 1.99
C ARG A 128 -15.16 13.54 2.81
N GLU A 129 -16.00 12.53 3.04
CA GLU A 129 -17.21 12.62 3.86
C GLU A 129 -16.92 12.43 5.37
N LEU A 130 -15.69 12.06 5.72
CA LEU A 130 -15.26 11.92 7.11
C LEU A 130 -14.48 13.16 7.55
N ASP A 131 -15.15 14.07 8.26
CA ASP A 131 -14.57 15.35 8.67
C ASP A 131 -13.33 15.20 9.55
N ASP A 132 -13.31 14.18 10.39
CA ASP A 132 -12.28 13.95 11.40
C ASP A 132 -11.02 13.25 10.87
N LEU A 133 -10.99 12.86 9.59
CA LEU A 133 -9.78 12.30 8.98
C LEU A 133 -8.71 13.39 8.78
N PRO A 134 -7.42 13.06 9.00
CA PRO A 134 -6.34 13.99 8.72
C PRO A 134 -6.24 14.29 7.21
N LEU A 135 -5.85 15.51 6.87
CA LEU A 135 -5.51 15.88 5.50
C LEU A 135 -4.18 15.24 5.07
N PRO A 136 -4.00 14.91 3.77
CA PRO A 136 -4.99 15.02 2.70
C PRO A 136 -5.99 13.84 2.68
N LYS A 137 -7.27 14.11 2.37
CA LYS A 137 -8.33 13.08 2.30
C LYS A 137 -8.45 12.50 0.88
N PRO A 138 -8.23 11.19 0.68
CA PRO A 138 -8.44 10.54 -0.60
C PRO A 138 -9.87 10.72 -1.13
N TYR A 139 -10.05 10.66 -2.44
CA TYR A 139 -11.38 10.57 -3.04
C TYR A 139 -12.06 9.26 -2.61
N ARG A 140 -11.32 8.15 -2.68
CA ARG A 140 -11.75 6.82 -2.21
C ARG A 140 -10.60 6.06 -1.56
N GLU A 141 -10.96 5.27 -0.56
CA GLU A 141 -10.09 4.26 0.03
C GLU A 141 -10.77 2.91 -0.06
N ILE A 142 -10.04 1.87 -0.45
CA ILE A 142 -10.49 0.49 -0.25
C ILE A 142 -9.62 -0.11 0.85
N PHE A 143 -10.24 -0.47 1.97
CA PHE A 143 -9.59 -1.16 3.07
C PHE A 143 -9.99 -2.64 3.04
N VAL A 144 -8.99 -3.52 3.11
CA VAL A 144 -9.19 -4.97 3.14
C VAL A 144 -8.65 -5.51 4.45
N TRP A 145 -9.45 -6.29 5.15
CA TRP A 145 -9.10 -6.96 6.38
C TRP A 145 -9.33 -8.46 6.26
N ALA A 146 -8.32 -9.24 6.61
CA ALA A 146 -8.37 -10.70 6.75
C ALA A 146 -7.55 -11.12 7.98
N PRO A 147 -7.70 -12.34 8.53
CA PRO A 147 -6.83 -12.80 9.62
C PRO A 147 -5.33 -12.72 9.33
N HIS A 148 -4.92 -12.87 8.06
CA HIS A 148 -3.51 -12.87 7.64
C HIS A 148 -3.02 -11.62 6.92
N VAL A 149 -3.90 -10.70 6.54
CA VAL A 149 -3.49 -9.46 5.84
C VAL A 149 -4.39 -8.29 6.22
N GLU A 150 -3.80 -7.11 6.28
CA GLU A 150 -4.52 -5.84 6.25
C GLU A 150 -3.92 -4.98 5.14
N GLY A 151 -4.74 -4.20 4.45
CA GLY A 151 -4.22 -3.33 3.40
C GLY A 151 -5.18 -2.22 3.03
N VAL A 152 -4.63 -1.17 2.42
CA VAL A 152 -5.40 -0.03 1.95
C VAL A 152 -4.95 0.38 0.55
N HIS A 153 -5.90 0.76 -0.30
CA HIS A 153 -5.64 1.41 -1.58
C HIS A 153 -6.31 2.78 -1.60
N LEU A 154 -5.52 3.84 -1.81
CA LEU A 154 -5.93 5.24 -1.78
C LEU A 154 -5.97 5.80 -3.20
N ARG A 155 -7.10 6.39 -3.62
CA ARG A 155 -7.24 7.12 -4.89
C ARG A 155 -7.67 8.56 -4.64
N PHE A 156 -7.12 9.51 -5.40
CA PHE A 156 -7.49 10.93 -5.30
C PHE A 156 -8.45 11.43 -6.38
N GLY A 157 -8.93 10.52 -7.22
CA GLY A 157 -9.97 10.76 -8.22
C GLY A 157 -10.39 9.45 -8.88
N PRO A 158 -11.34 9.51 -9.84
CA PRO A 158 -11.93 8.33 -10.47
C PRO A 158 -10.93 7.55 -11.33
N VAL A 159 -10.00 8.25 -12.00
CA VAL A 159 -8.93 7.66 -12.80
C VAL A 159 -7.59 7.97 -12.14
N ALA A 160 -6.96 6.96 -11.54
CA ALA A 160 -5.75 7.12 -10.74
C ALA A 160 -4.83 5.90 -10.86
N ARG A 161 -3.51 6.13 -10.84
CA ARG A 161 -2.50 5.07 -10.94
C ARG A 161 -1.43 5.17 -9.85
N GLY A 162 -1.00 4.02 -9.35
CA GLY A 162 0.20 3.89 -8.54
C GLY A 162 0.42 2.48 -7.99
N GLY A 163 1.60 2.29 -7.39
CA GLY A 163 2.06 0.97 -6.96
C GLY A 163 1.49 0.49 -5.63
N LEU A 164 1.53 -0.83 -5.42
CA LEU A 164 1.16 -1.51 -4.18
C LEU A 164 2.41 -1.91 -3.39
N ARG A 165 2.59 -1.35 -2.21
CA ARG A 165 3.73 -1.62 -1.32
C ARG A 165 3.46 -2.79 -0.38
N TRP A 166 4.44 -3.68 -0.23
CA TRP A 166 4.50 -4.53 0.96
C TRP A 166 5.10 -3.70 2.11
N SER A 167 4.26 -3.39 3.10
CA SER A 167 4.65 -2.66 4.30
C SER A 167 5.03 -3.60 5.43
N ASP A 168 6.04 -3.22 6.21
CA ASP A 168 6.42 -3.82 7.49
C ASP A 168 5.78 -3.07 8.68
N ARG A 169 5.01 -2.00 8.43
CA ARG A 169 4.41 -1.14 9.45
C ARG A 169 3.03 -1.66 9.84
N ARG A 170 2.93 -2.29 11.01
CA ARG A 170 1.66 -2.83 11.52
C ARG A 170 0.61 -1.75 11.82
N ASP A 171 1.02 -0.67 12.47
CA ASP A 171 0.08 0.26 13.14
C ASP A 171 -0.21 1.52 12.33
N ASP A 172 0.58 1.83 11.29
CA ASP A 172 0.42 3.06 10.50
C ASP A 172 0.84 2.93 9.02
N PHE A 173 0.67 1.75 8.41
CA PHE A 173 0.91 1.58 6.97
C PHE A 173 0.05 2.53 6.13
N ARG A 174 -1.15 2.93 6.58
CA ARG A 174 -1.96 3.91 5.85
C ARG A 174 -1.26 5.28 5.76
N THR A 175 -0.59 5.72 6.82
CA THR A 175 0.19 6.97 6.84
C THR A 175 1.38 6.88 5.87
N GLU A 176 2.07 5.73 5.84
CA GLU A 176 3.10 5.47 4.85
C GLU A 176 2.56 5.58 3.42
N VAL A 177 1.45 4.88 3.13
CA VAL A 177 0.83 4.89 1.80
C VAL A 177 0.39 6.30 1.41
N LEU A 178 -0.21 7.06 2.33
CA LEU A 178 -0.65 8.44 2.09
C LEU A 178 0.53 9.37 1.75
N GLY A 179 1.66 9.23 2.45
CA GLY A 179 2.88 9.96 2.15
C GLY A 179 3.40 9.69 0.74
N LEU A 180 3.28 8.45 0.26
CA LEU A 180 3.70 8.06 -1.09
C LEU A 180 2.74 8.56 -2.18
N VAL A 181 1.43 8.63 -1.92
CA VAL A 181 0.47 9.18 -2.91
C VAL A 181 0.81 10.64 -3.24
N LYS A 182 1.24 11.44 -2.25
CA LYS A 182 1.60 12.85 -2.47
C LYS A 182 2.69 13.00 -3.54
N ALA A 183 3.71 12.15 -3.50
CA ALA A 183 4.73 12.10 -4.55
C ALA A 183 4.15 11.62 -5.89
N GLN A 184 3.24 10.65 -5.87
CA GLN A 184 2.61 10.12 -7.08
C GLN A 184 1.72 11.15 -7.78
N GLN A 185 1.05 12.05 -7.04
CA GLN A 185 0.24 13.12 -7.63
C GLN A 185 1.09 14.08 -8.47
N VAL A 186 2.25 14.49 -7.96
CA VAL A 186 3.18 15.35 -8.72
C VAL A 186 3.76 14.59 -9.90
N LYS A 187 4.10 13.31 -9.73
CA LYS A 187 4.63 12.46 -10.80
C LYS A 187 3.65 12.25 -11.95
N ASN A 188 2.37 12.08 -11.64
CA ASN A 188 1.34 11.76 -12.64
C ASN A 188 0.82 12.97 -13.41
N ALA A 189 1.14 14.20 -12.98
CA ALA A 189 0.51 15.45 -13.46
C ALA A 189 0.48 15.64 -14.99
N VAL A 190 1.36 14.97 -15.75
CA VAL A 190 1.44 15.04 -17.22
C VAL A 190 0.83 13.82 -17.92
N ILE A 191 0.48 12.74 -17.21
CA ILE A 191 0.08 11.44 -17.77
C ILE A 191 -1.35 11.05 -17.38
N VAL A 192 -1.70 11.15 -16.11
CA VAL A 192 -3.02 10.76 -15.56
C VAL A 192 -3.45 11.85 -14.59
N PRO A 193 -4.75 12.25 -14.53
CA PRO A 193 -5.15 13.44 -13.78
C PRO A 193 -4.70 13.45 -12.31
N VAL A 194 -4.63 12.28 -11.68
CA VAL A 194 -4.29 12.12 -10.26
C VAL A 194 -3.54 10.81 -9.94
N GLY A 195 -2.98 10.73 -8.73
CA GLY A 195 -2.28 9.56 -8.21
C GLY A 195 -3.14 8.61 -7.37
N SER A 196 -2.78 7.32 -7.39
CA SER A 196 -3.17 6.36 -6.37
C SER A 196 -1.94 5.73 -5.70
N LYS A 197 -2.15 5.02 -4.60
CA LYS A 197 -1.14 4.16 -3.99
C LYS A 197 -1.86 3.15 -3.11
N GLY A 198 -1.34 1.94 -3.04
CA GLY A 198 -1.78 1.00 -2.01
C GLY A 198 -0.62 0.45 -1.21
N GLY A 199 -0.96 -0.20 -0.11
CA GLY A 199 -0.02 -0.96 0.68
C GLY A 199 -0.75 -2.03 1.49
N PHE A 200 -0.07 -3.16 1.70
CA PHE A 200 -0.57 -4.26 2.50
C PHE A 200 0.49 -4.72 3.51
N TYR A 201 0.01 -5.20 4.65
CA TYR A 201 0.78 -5.71 5.77
C TYR A 201 0.41 -7.19 6.00
N PRO A 202 1.31 -8.12 5.64
CA PRO A 202 1.15 -9.54 5.98
C PRO A 202 1.34 -9.76 7.48
N LYS A 203 0.31 -10.30 8.13
CA LYS A 203 0.26 -10.48 9.60
C LYS A 203 0.92 -11.77 10.09
N CYS A 204 1.08 -12.75 9.20
CA CYS A 204 1.49 -14.11 9.55
C CYS A 204 2.84 -14.50 8.95
N LEU A 205 3.74 -13.54 8.69
CA LEU A 205 5.09 -13.85 8.20
C LEU A 205 5.80 -14.81 9.16
N PRO A 206 6.36 -15.93 8.66
CA PRO A 206 7.06 -16.88 9.50
C PRO A 206 8.32 -16.24 10.10
N ARG A 207 8.54 -16.47 11.40
CA ARG A 207 9.75 -16.01 12.11
C ARG A 207 10.92 -16.96 11.86
N THR A 208 11.34 -17.06 10.61
CA THR A 208 12.42 -17.97 10.17
C THR A 208 13.37 -17.24 9.23
N ALA A 209 14.54 -17.83 8.95
CA ALA A 209 15.46 -17.33 7.92
C ALA A 209 15.08 -17.83 6.51
N ASP A 210 14.04 -18.67 6.39
CA ASP A 210 13.58 -19.22 5.11
C ASP A 210 12.87 -18.14 4.30
N ARG A 211 13.59 -17.62 3.30
CA ARG A 211 13.10 -16.56 2.41
C ARG A 211 11.92 -17.03 1.55
N ASP A 212 11.88 -18.30 1.15
CA ASP A 212 10.83 -18.81 0.29
C ASP A 212 9.52 -18.92 1.06
N ALA A 213 9.58 -19.36 2.32
CA ALA A 213 8.42 -19.36 3.23
C ALA A 213 7.88 -17.94 3.49
N ILE A 214 8.77 -16.98 3.72
CA ILE A 214 8.39 -15.56 3.89
C ILE A 214 7.73 -15.02 2.62
N GLN A 215 8.31 -15.29 1.46
CA GLN A 215 7.79 -14.82 0.18
C GLN A 215 6.44 -15.47 -0.16
N ALA A 216 6.26 -16.77 0.13
CA ALA A 216 4.99 -17.47 -0.09
C ALA A 216 3.85 -16.85 0.72
N GLU A 217 4.09 -16.52 2.00
CA GLU A 217 3.09 -15.85 2.83
C GLU A 217 2.78 -14.43 2.34
N ALA A 218 3.79 -13.69 1.88
CA ALA A 218 3.58 -12.36 1.30
C ALA A 218 2.75 -12.42 0.02
N ILE A 219 2.99 -13.42 -0.85
CA ILE A 219 2.19 -13.66 -2.05
C ILE A 219 0.75 -14.02 -1.67
N ARG A 220 0.54 -14.86 -0.65
CA ARG A 220 -0.80 -15.22 -0.16
C ARG A 220 -1.56 -13.98 0.34
N ALA A 221 -0.91 -13.14 1.15
CA ALA A 221 -1.46 -11.88 1.62
C ALA A 221 -1.78 -10.92 0.46
N TYR A 222 -0.87 -10.80 -0.51
CA TYR A 222 -1.03 -9.96 -1.70
C TYR A 222 -2.22 -10.37 -2.56
N LYS A 223 -2.38 -11.68 -2.83
CA LYS A 223 -3.53 -12.21 -3.58
C LYS A 223 -4.84 -11.89 -2.87
N THR A 224 -4.95 -12.12 -1.57
CA THR A 224 -6.16 -11.76 -0.80
C THR A 224 -6.44 -10.26 -0.85
N PHE A 225 -5.41 -9.41 -0.76
CA PHE A 225 -5.58 -7.97 -0.87
C PHE A 225 -6.15 -7.57 -2.24
N LEU A 226 -5.57 -8.08 -3.33
CA LEU A 226 -6.06 -7.82 -4.69
C LEU A 226 -7.49 -8.32 -4.92
N SER A 227 -7.80 -9.54 -4.48
CA SER A 227 -9.15 -10.09 -4.53
C SER A 227 -10.15 -9.20 -3.80
N GLY A 228 -9.77 -8.66 -2.62
CA GLY A 228 -10.58 -7.70 -1.88
C GLY A 228 -10.82 -6.37 -2.61
N LEU A 229 -9.84 -5.88 -3.37
CA LEU A 229 -10.02 -4.70 -4.22
C LEU A 229 -11.00 -4.98 -5.37
N LEU A 230 -10.81 -6.10 -6.06
CA LEU A 230 -11.61 -6.48 -7.24
C LEU A 230 -13.05 -6.87 -6.87
N ASP A 231 -13.26 -7.46 -5.69
CA ASP A 231 -14.59 -7.85 -5.19
C ASP A 231 -15.60 -6.71 -5.16
N ILE A 232 -15.15 -5.45 -5.11
CA ILE A 232 -16.01 -4.26 -4.99
C ILE A 232 -15.75 -3.20 -6.05
N THR A 233 -14.96 -3.53 -7.08
CA THR A 233 -14.66 -2.67 -8.23
C THR A 233 -15.50 -3.14 -9.42
N ASP A 234 -16.15 -2.22 -10.14
CA ASP A 234 -16.91 -2.61 -11.33
C ASP A 234 -15.95 -3.06 -12.46
N THR A 235 -16.45 -3.81 -13.43
CA THR A 235 -15.72 -4.12 -14.67
C THR A 235 -16.45 -3.55 -15.89
N ILE A 236 -15.82 -3.58 -17.06
CA ILE A 236 -16.43 -3.18 -18.33
C ILE A 236 -16.63 -4.44 -19.19
N ALA A 237 -17.86 -4.70 -19.60
CA ALA A 237 -18.19 -5.82 -20.49
C ALA A 237 -17.75 -5.53 -21.94
N ALA A 238 -17.77 -6.55 -22.79
CA ALA A 238 -17.35 -6.44 -24.19
C ALA A 238 -18.20 -5.43 -25.00
N ASP A 239 -19.43 -5.16 -24.59
CA ASP A 239 -20.32 -4.16 -25.18
C ASP A 239 -20.10 -2.74 -24.65
N GLY A 240 -19.14 -2.55 -23.76
CA GLY A 240 -18.84 -1.27 -23.11
C GLY A 240 -19.70 -0.94 -21.89
N SER A 241 -20.63 -1.82 -21.49
CA SER A 241 -21.44 -1.62 -20.29
C SER A 241 -20.65 -1.85 -19.00
N VAL A 242 -20.96 -1.10 -17.95
CA VAL A 242 -20.36 -1.31 -16.63
C VAL A 242 -21.10 -2.44 -15.92
N VAL A 243 -20.34 -3.43 -15.44
CA VAL A 243 -20.86 -4.58 -14.70
C VAL A 243 -20.37 -4.53 -13.26
N ARG A 244 -21.31 -4.50 -12.33
CA ARG A 244 -21.04 -4.52 -10.89
C ARG A 244 -20.78 -5.94 -10.40
N PRO A 245 -19.84 -6.17 -9.45
CA PRO A 245 -19.65 -7.48 -8.85
C PRO A 245 -20.93 -7.96 -8.15
N ALA A 246 -21.14 -9.28 -8.15
CA ALA A 246 -22.31 -9.89 -7.52
C ALA A 246 -22.39 -9.51 -6.03
N ASN A 247 -23.61 -9.35 -5.52
CA ASN A 247 -23.90 -9.06 -4.11
C ASN A 247 -23.18 -7.80 -3.56
N VAL A 248 -22.97 -6.79 -4.42
CA VAL A 248 -22.47 -5.46 -4.02
C VAL A 248 -23.55 -4.41 -4.23
N VAL A 249 -24.01 -3.81 -3.14
CA VAL A 249 -24.83 -2.59 -3.16
C VAL A 249 -23.91 -1.38 -3.25
N ALA A 250 -24.11 -0.52 -4.26
CA ALA A 250 -23.29 0.67 -4.48
C ALA A 250 -24.06 1.94 -4.10
N TRP A 251 -23.53 2.68 -3.11
CA TRP A 251 -24.05 4.00 -2.68
C TRP A 251 -23.34 5.16 -3.40
N GLU A 252 -22.87 4.90 -4.60
CA GLU A 252 -22.16 5.83 -5.47
C GLU A 252 -22.35 5.39 -6.93
N GLY A 253 -21.92 6.23 -7.87
CA GLY A 253 -21.90 5.88 -9.29
C GLY A 253 -20.93 4.75 -9.64
N ASP A 254 -20.87 4.46 -10.93
CA ASP A 254 -19.98 3.45 -11.49
C ASP A 254 -18.50 3.77 -11.22
N ASP A 255 -17.73 2.73 -10.96
CA ASP A 255 -16.30 2.81 -10.65
C ASP A 255 -15.56 1.61 -11.23
N PRO A 256 -15.41 1.53 -12.57
CA PRO A 256 -14.76 0.39 -13.22
C PRO A 256 -13.23 0.48 -13.25
N TYR A 257 -12.64 1.59 -12.80
CA TYR A 257 -11.23 1.88 -13.02
C TYR A 257 -10.36 1.51 -11.80
N LEU A 258 -9.59 0.44 -11.93
CA LEU A 258 -8.56 0.05 -10.94
C LEU A 258 -7.31 -0.42 -11.68
N VAL A 259 -6.21 0.33 -11.53
CA VAL A 259 -4.89 -0.02 -12.08
C VAL A 259 -3.88 -0.01 -10.95
N VAL A 260 -3.05 -1.03 -10.92
CA VAL A 260 -2.00 -1.21 -9.93
C VAL A 260 -0.63 -1.24 -10.58
N ALA A 261 0.43 -1.13 -9.78
CA ALA A 261 1.80 -1.30 -10.23
C ALA A 261 2.64 -1.92 -9.11
N ALA A 262 3.84 -2.37 -9.46
CA ALA A 262 4.82 -2.79 -8.46
C ALA A 262 5.35 -1.60 -7.64
N ASP A 263 5.77 -1.88 -6.40
CA ASP A 263 6.50 -0.98 -5.52
C ASP A 263 7.49 -1.81 -4.65
N LYS A 264 7.99 -1.23 -3.55
CA LYS A 264 8.85 -1.92 -2.58
C LYS A 264 8.19 -3.22 -2.11
N GLY A 265 8.94 -4.32 -2.25
CA GLY A 265 8.53 -5.67 -1.86
C GLY A 265 7.59 -6.38 -2.84
N THR A 266 7.17 -5.73 -3.94
CA THR A 266 6.26 -6.31 -4.95
C THR A 266 6.80 -6.23 -6.37
N ALA A 267 8.11 -5.98 -6.53
CA ALA A 267 8.77 -5.79 -7.83
C ALA A 267 8.47 -6.91 -8.85
N THR A 268 8.37 -8.16 -8.39
CA THR A 268 8.11 -9.33 -9.24
C THR A 268 6.64 -9.79 -9.21
N PHE A 269 5.74 -9.01 -8.62
CA PHE A 269 4.36 -9.45 -8.37
C PHE A 269 3.37 -9.01 -9.45
N SER A 270 3.80 -8.28 -10.49
CA SER A 270 2.89 -7.81 -11.54
C SER A 270 2.18 -8.94 -12.29
N ASP A 271 2.86 -10.04 -12.60
CA ASP A 271 2.23 -11.22 -13.22
C ASP A 271 1.22 -11.89 -12.29
N ILE A 272 1.50 -11.89 -10.98
CA ILE A 272 0.56 -12.39 -9.97
C ILE A 272 -0.70 -11.52 -9.97
N ALA A 273 -0.55 -10.20 -10.05
CA ALA A 273 -1.66 -9.27 -10.08
C ALA A 273 -2.52 -9.42 -11.34
N ASN A 274 -1.89 -9.54 -12.50
CA ASN A 274 -2.57 -9.76 -13.78
C ASN A 274 -3.28 -11.13 -13.80
N SER A 275 -2.69 -12.17 -13.22
CA SER A 275 -3.35 -13.47 -13.06
C SER A 275 -4.61 -13.37 -12.19
N VAL A 276 -4.56 -12.69 -11.04
CA VAL A 276 -5.75 -12.48 -10.20
C VAL A 276 -6.80 -11.65 -10.94
N SER A 277 -6.38 -10.63 -11.70
CA SER A 277 -7.29 -9.81 -12.50
C SER A 277 -8.00 -10.63 -13.59
N ALA A 278 -7.28 -11.54 -14.24
CA ALA A 278 -7.82 -12.47 -15.23
C ALA A 278 -8.85 -13.44 -14.62
N ASP A 279 -8.60 -13.97 -13.43
CA ASP A 279 -9.57 -14.84 -12.71
C ASP A 279 -10.91 -14.12 -12.44
N TYR A 280 -10.87 -12.78 -12.32
CA TYR A 280 -12.06 -11.93 -12.16
C TYR A 280 -12.70 -11.49 -13.48
N GLY A 281 -12.09 -11.80 -14.63
CA GLY A 281 -12.54 -11.29 -15.93
C GLY A 281 -12.52 -9.77 -16.00
N PHE A 282 -11.56 -9.12 -15.31
CA PHE A 282 -11.49 -7.68 -15.25
C PHE A 282 -11.02 -7.08 -16.58
N TRP A 283 -11.71 -6.04 -17.06
CA TRP A 283 -11.61 -5.54 -18.43
C TRP A 283 -10.23 -5.04 -18.87
N LEU A 284 -9.36 -4.68 -17.92
CA LEU A 284 -8.01 -4.20 -18.23
C LEU A 284 -7.04 -5.34 -18.61
N GLY A 285 -7.38 -6.60 -18.36
CA GLY A 285 -6.54 -7.75 -18.71
C GLY A 285 -5.11 -7.60 -18.20
N ASP A 286 -4.13 -7.73 -19.10
CA ASP A 286 -2.69 -7.59 -18.82
C ASP A 286 -2.26 -6.14 -18.50
N ALA A 287 -3.10 -5.15 -18.79
CA ALA A 287 -2.87 -3.75 -18.42
C ALA A 287 -3.30 -3.42 -16.98
N PHE A 288 -3.86 -4.38 -16.23
CA PHE A 288 -4.25 -4.17 -14.83
C PHE A 288 -3.05 -3.80 -13.94
N ALA A 289 -1.95 -4.54 -14.07
CA ALA A 289 -0.70 -4.31 -13.38
C ALA A 289 0.46 -4.06 -14.35
N SER A 290 1.08 -2.88 -14.28
CA SER A 290 2.24 -2.57 -15.12
C SER A 290 3.52 -3.26 -14.62
N GLY A 291 4.39 -3.68 -15.54
CA GLY A 291 5.72 -4.22 -15.25
C GLY A 291 5.77 -5.73 -15.03
N GLY A 292 4.81 -6.48 -15.57
CA GLY A 292 4.88 -7.95 -15.64
C GLY A 292 5.72 -8.45 -16.82
N SER A 293 5.72 -9.76 -17.02
CA SER A 293 6.33 -10.48 -18.15
C SER A 293 5.81 -10.01 -19.52
N ILE A 294 4.60 -9.47 -19.55
CA ILE A 294 3.98 -8.85 -20.72
C ILE A 294 4.10 -7.32 -20.57
N GLY A 295 4.97 -6.70 -21.38
CA GLY A 295 5.24 -5.26 -21.36
C GLY A 295 6.72 -4.92 -21.18
N TYR A 296 6.99 -3.68 -20.75
CA TYR A 296 8.35 -3.19 -20.53
C TYR A 296 8.83 -3.52 -19.11
N ASP A 297 9.88 -4.33 -18.99
CA ASP A 297 10.55 -4.55 -17.71
C ASP A 297 11.24 -3.26 -17.25
N HIS A 298 10.71 -2.68 -16.17
CA HIS A 298 11.15 -1.39 -15.65
C HIS A 298 12.62 -1.40 -15.21
N LYS A 299 13.09 -2.51 -14.64
CA LYS A 299 14.46 -2.66 -14.14
C LYS A 299 15.43 -2.98 -15.27
N ALA A 300 15.10 -3.93 -16.14
CA ALA A 300 15.95 -4.32 -17.27
C ALA A 300 16.17 -3.14 -18.23
N MET A 301 15.14 -2.31 -18.44
CA MET A 301 15.27 -1.10 -19.26
C MET A 301 15.81 0.10 -18.48
N GLY A 302 15.76 0.07 -17.16
CA GLY A 302 16.19 1.16 -16.28
C GLY A 302 15.37 2.44 -16.47
N ILE A 303 14.07 2.32 -16.76
CA ILE A 303 13.20 3.45 -17.15
C ILE A 303 13.24 4.56 -16.10
N THR A 304 13.09 4.19 -14.82
CA THR A 304 13.08 5.15 -13.71
C THR A 304 14.43 5.82 -13.54
N ALA A 305 15.52 5.04 -13.55
CA ALA A 305 16.87 5.55 -13.38
C ALA A 305 17.28 6.48 -14.53
N ARG A 306 17.01 6.09 -15.78
CA ARG A 306 17.30 6.91 -16.97
C ARG A 306 16.54 8.23 -16.94
N GLY A 307 15.25 8.19 -16.63
CA GLY A 307 14.43 9.41 -16.51
C GLY A 307 14.93 10.35 -15.41
N ALA A 308 15.27 9.81 -14.23
CA ALA A 308 15.86 10.59 -13.14
C ALA A 308 17.23 11.17 -13.56
N TRP A 309 18.05 10.41 -14.28
CA TRP A 309 19.37 10.83 -14.73
C TRP A 309 19.33 11.98 -15.72
N GLU A 310 18.32 12.06 -16.60
CA GLU A 310 18.13 13.22 -17.47
C GLU A 310 17.94 14.52 -16.66
N ALA A 311 17.21 14.47 -15.54
CA ALA A 311 17.05 15.61 -14.65
C ALA A 311 18.38 15.97 -13.95
N VAL A 312 19.16 14.97 -13.53
CA VAL A 312 20.49 15.17 -12.94
C VAL A 312 21.44 15.82 -13.96
N LYS A 313 21.53 15.29 -15.18
CA LYS A 313 22.34 15.87 -16.26
C LYS A 313 21.96 17.32 -16.53
N ARG A 314 20.66 17.61 -16.59
CA ARG A 314 20.18 18.99 -16.79
C ARG A 314 20.64 19.91 -15.66
N HIS A 315 20.49 19.50 -14.40
CA HIS A 315 20.89 20.31 -13.25
C HIS A 315 22.39 20.61 -13.25
N PHE A 316 23.24 19.60 -13.51
CA PHE A 316 24.68 19.80 -13.58
C PHE A 316 25.10 20.68 -14.77
N ARG A 317 24.41 20.57 -15.91
CA ARG A 317 24.64 21.45 -17.07
C ARG A 317 24.31 22.91 -16.75
N GLU A 318 23.30 23.19 -15.93
CA GLU A 318 22.93 24.55 -15.50
C GLU A 318 24.00 25.20 -14.60
N ILE A 319 24.83 24.40 -13.94
CA ILE A 319 26.01 24.87 -13.17
C ILE A 319 27.34 24.67 -13.90
N GLY A 320 27.29 24.40 -15.22
CA GLY A 320 28.48 24.34 -16.08
C GLY A 320 29.36 23.09 -15.91
N LYS A 321 28.80 21.96 -15.46
CA LYS A 321 29.54 20.70 -15.28
C LYS A 321 28.95 19.56 -16.10
N ASP A 322 29.79 18.85 -16.86
CA ASP A 322 29.39 17.65 -17.58
C ASP A 322 29.72 16.37 -16.79
N ILE A 323 28.72 15.85 -16.07
CA ILE A 323 28.86 14.62 -15.28
C ILE A 323 28.98 13.33 -16.11
N GLN A 324 29.00 13.41 -17.45
CA GLN A 324 29.32 12.25 -18.29
C GLN A 324 30.83 12.10 -18.50
N THR A 325 31.59 13.18 -18.42
CA THR A 325 33.03 13.20 -18.69
C THR A 325 33.85 13.69 -17.51
N GLU A 326 33.29 14.53 -16.65
CA GLU A 326 33.97 15.13 -15.50
C GLU A 326 33.64 14.37 -14.20
N PRO A 327 34.65 13.94 -13.43
CA PRO A 327 34.40 13.23 -12.17
C PRO A 327 33.58 14.03 -11.16
N PHE A 328 32.68 13.33 -10.46
CA PHE A 328 31.83 13.91 -9.42
C PHE A 328 31.55 12.88 -8.31
N THR A 329 31.36 13.39 -7.10
CA THR A 329 31.13 12.59 -5.91
C THR A 329 29.65 12.26 -5.73
N VAL A 330 29.36 11.02 -5.33
CA VAL A 330 28.01 10.51 -5.10
C VAL A 330 27.93 9.86 -3.74
N VAL A 331 26.84 10.13 -3.03
CA VAL A 331 26.38 9.35 -1.87
C VAL A 331 24.97 8.88 -2.17
N GLY A 332 24.62 7.64 -1.82
CA GLY A 332 23.29 7.13 -2.14
C GLY A 332 22.69 6.17 -1.12
N VAL A 333 21.40 5.91 -1.29
CA VAL A 333 20.62 4.98 -0.46
C VAL A 333 20.15 3.83 -1.34
N GLY A 334 20.59 2.62 -1.04
CA GLY A 334 20.39 1.42 -1.86
C GLY A 334 21.69 0.67 -2.13
N ASP A 335 21.61 -0.27 -3.07
CA ASP A 335 22.71 -1.10 -3.53
C ASP A 335 22.59 -1.39 -5.04
N MET A 336 23.61 -2.03 -5.61
CA MET A 336 23.65 -2.37 -7.04
C MET A 336 22.58 -3.38 -7.46
N SER A 337 21.90 -4.07 -6.54
CA SER A 337 20.78 -4.97 -6.90
C SER A 337 19.47 -4.21 -7.15
N GLY A 338 19.37 -2.95 -6.70
CA GLY A 338 18.19 -2.12 -6.82
C GLY A 338 17.93 -1.60 -8.24
N ASP A 339 16.65 -1.44 -8.61
CA ASP A 339 16.23 -0.87 -9.90
C ASP A 339 16.83 0.53 -10.13
N VAL A 340 16.53 1.48 -9.22
CA VAL A 340 16.92 2.89 -9.42
C VAL A 340 18.40 3.12 -9.15
N PHE A 341 18.92 2.62 -8.02
CA PHE A 341 20.30 2.83 -7.61
C PHE A 341 21.28 2.16 -8.58
N GLY A 342 21.06 0.86 -8.86
CA GLY A 342 21.93 0.06 -9.70
C GLY A 342 22.02 0.59 -11.13
N ASN A 343 20.86 0.77 -11.79
CA ASN A 343 20.85 1.36 -13.13
C ASN A 343 21.45 2.77 -13.12
N GLY A 344 21.10 3.60 -12.13
CA GLY A 344 21.52 5.00 -12.06
C GLY A 344 23.05 5.17 -11.99
N LEU A 345 23.72 4.40 -11.13
CA LEU A 345 25.18 4.50 -11.00
C LEU A 345 25.97 3.98 -12.20
N LEU A 346 25.32 3.24 -13.10
CA LEU A 346 25.94 2.78 -14.34
C LEU A 346 25.80 3.78 -15.49
N LEU A 347 24.98 4.82 -15.35
CA LEU A 347 24.75 5.85 -16.40
C LEU A 347 25.89 6.87 -16.54
N SER A 348 26.91 6.81 -15.68
CA SER A 348 28.15 7.57 -15.87
C SER A 348 29.36 6.85 -15.30
N LYS A 349 30.39 6.69 -16.14
CA LYS A 349 31.72 6.20 -15.73
C LYS A 349 32.51 7.22 -14.90
N ALA A 350 32.06 8.46 -14.82
CA ALA A 350 32.71 9.51 -14.03
C ALA A 350 32.28 9.53 -12.54
N SER A 351 31.33 8.67 -12.16
CA SER A 351 30.74 8.63 -10.81
C SER A 351 31.70 8.09 -9.75
N LYS A 352 32.09 8.93 -8.79
CA LYS A 352 32.84 8.56 -7.57
C LYS A 352 31.86 8.29 -6.43
N LEU A 353 31.45 7.02 -6.25
CA LEU A 353 30.57 6.64 -5.14
C LEU A 353 31.41 6.54 -3.87
N VAL A 354 31.28 7.52 -2.98
CA VAL A 354 32.09 7.56 -1.76
C VAL A 354 31.41 6.94 -0.55
N ALA A 355 30.07 6.87 -0.58
CA ALA A 355 29.30 6.18 0.44
C ALA A 355 27.95 5.70 -0.11
N ALA A 356 27.49 4.56 0.39
CA ALA A 356 26.12 4.11 0.20
C ALA A 356 25.64 3.31 1.41
N PHE A 357 24.33 3.22 1.59
CA PHE A 357 23.78 2.29 2.59
C PHE A 357 22.43 1.74 2.15
N ASP A 358 22.16 0.49 2.52
CA ASP A 358 20.85 -0.13 2.36
C ASP A 358 20.31 -0.57 3.74
N HIS A 359 19.41 -1.54 3.76
CA HIS A 359 18.86 -2.10 5.00
C HIS A 359 19.82 -3.06 5.71
N ARG A 360 20.92 -3.47 5.07
CA ARG A 360 21.86 -4.49 5.54
C ARG A 360 23.22 -3.89 5.88
N ASP A 361 23.75 -3.07 4.99
CA ASP A 361 25.16 -2.69 4.93
C ASP A 361 25.34 -1.18 4.73
N ILE A 362 26.53 -0.70 5.11
CA ILE A 362 27.08 0.63 4.83
C ILE A 362 28.36 0.41 4.02
N PHE A 363 28.40 0.93 2.80
CA PHE A 363 29.56 0.97 1.91
C PHE A 363 30.24 2.33 2.04
N ILE A 364 31.58 2.35 2.17
CA ILE A 364 32.40 3.56 2.19
C ILE A 364 33.63 3.33 1.32
N ASP A 365 33.92 4.26 0.41
CA ASP A 365 35.14 4.30 -0.39
C ASP A 365 35.63 5.76 -0.44
N PRO A 366 36.65 6.15 0.35
CA PRO A 366 37.08 7.56 0.42
C PRO A 366 37.54 8.16 -0.90
N THR A 367 38.30 7.42 -1.71
CA THR A 367 38.92 7.90 -2.95
C THR A 367 38.78 6.90 -4.11
N PRO A 368 37.55 6.59 -4.56
CA PRO A 368 37.31 5.62 -5.62
C PRO A 368 37.92 6.08 -6.94
N ASP A 369 38.59 5.15 -7.63
CA ASP A 369 38.90 5.32 -9.04
C ASP A 369 37.62 5.13 -9.87
N PRO A 370 37.18 6.13 -10.67
CA PRO A 370 35.91 6.04 -11.39
C PRO A 370 35.82 4.85 -12.38
N ALA A 371 36.92 4.52 -13.06
CA ALA A 371 36.92 3.46 -14.06
C ALA A 371 36.88 2.08 -13.40
N VAL A 372 37.75 1.85 -12.42
CA VAL A 372 37.82 0.57 -11.68
C VAL A 372 36.52 0.31 -10.92
N SER A 373 36.04 1.31 -10.17
CA SER A 373 34.80 1.18 -9.40
C SER A 373 33.56 1.05 -10.28
N TRP A 374 33.55 1.59 -11.49
CA TRP A 374 32.44 1.38 -12.43
C TRP A 374 32.36 -0.07 -12.91
N GLU A 375 33.49 -0.67 -13.29
CA GLU A 375 33.51 -2.08 -13.73
C GLU A 375 33.06 -3.01 -12.60
N GLU A 376 33.51 -2.75 -11.36
CA GLU A 376 33.09 -3.55 -10.21
C GLU A 376 31.60 -3.38 -9.90
N ARG A 377 31.07 -2.15 -9.91
CA ARG A 377 29.63 -1.89 -9.81
C ARG A 377 28.83 -2.60 -10.90
N ASN A 378 29.33 -2.62 -12.14
CA ASN A 378 28.69 -3.31 -13.25
C ASN A 378 28.65 -4.83 -13.03
N ARG A 379 29.75 -5.43 -12.55
CA ARG A 379 29.79 -6.85 -12.15
C ARG A 379 28.75 -7.15 -11.07
N LEU A 380 28.70 -6.34 -10.02
CA LEU A 380 27.71 -6.44 -8.93
C LEU A 380 26.27 -6.32 -9.40
N PHE A 381 25.99 -5.42 -10.36
CA PHE A 381 24.65 -5.25 -10.93
C PHE A 381 24.17 -6.49 -11.69
N GLN A 382 25.09 -7.19 -12.36
CA GLN A 382 24.81 -8.41 -13.12
C GLN A 382 24.69 -9.66 -12.24
N LEU A 383 25.22 -9.61 -11.02
CA LEU A 383 25.13 -10.73 -10.08
C LEU A 383 23.70 -10.91 -9.55
N PRO A 384 23.14 -12.13 -9.65
CA PRO A 384 21.87 -12.45 -9.02
C PRO A 384 21.96 -12.25 -7.50
N ARG A 385 21.03 -11.47 -6.93
CA ARG A 385 20.87 -11.27 -5.48
C ARG A 385 22.09 -10.63 -4.79
N SER A 386 22.83 -9.76 -5.48
CA SER A 386 23.99 -9.08 -4.91
C SER A 386 23.68 -8.18 -3.71
N SER A 387 24.72 -7.91 -2.94
CA SER A 387 24.74 -6.96 -1.83
C SER A 387 26.08 -6.22 -1.80
N TRP A 388 26.22 -5.24 -0.92
CA TRP A 388 27.52 -4.58 -0.73
C TRP A 388 28.61 -5.54 -0.24
N GLN A 389 28.25 -6.64 0.44
CA GLN A 389 29.23 -7.65 0.87
C GLN A 389 29.87 -8.40 -0.30
N ASP A 390 29.25 -8.40 -1.48
CA ASP A 390 29.81 -9.02 -2.69
C ASP A 390 30.82 -8.12 -3.42
N TYR A 391 30.99 -6.87 -2.97
CA TYR A 391 31.95 -5.92 -3.55
C TYR A 391 33.37 -6.39 -3.25
N ASP A 392 34.23 -6.40 -4.26
CA ASP A 392 35.64 -6.75 -4.10
C ASP A 392 36.34 -5.72 -3.20
N LYS A 393 36.56 -6.12 -1.94
CA LYS A 393 37.15 -5.27 -0.90
C LYS A 393 38.57 -4.82 -1.23
N SER A 394 39.27 -5.53 -2.14
CA SER A 394 40.61 -5.12 -2.59
C SER A 394 40.59 -3.87 -3.48
N LEU A 395 39.43 -3.53 -4.06
CA LEU A 395 39.24 -2.35 -4.92
C LEU A 395 38.81 -1.12 -4.12
N ILE A 396 38.52 -1.26 -2.82
CA ILE A 396 38.11 -0.17 -1.95
C ILE A 396 39.36 0.59 -1.48
N SER A 397 39.33 1.93 -1.58
CA SER A 397 40.48 2.74 -1.15
C SER A 397 40.73 2.66 0.37
N LYS A 398 41.95 3.00 0.77
CA LYS A 398 42.38 2.97 2.17
C LYS A 398 41.43 3.82 3.05
N GLY A 399 40.95 3.24 4.15
CA GLY A 399 39.99 3.87 5.06
C GLY A 399 38.53 3.59 4.71
N GLY A 400 38.27 2.90 3.59
CA GLY A 400 36.95 2.40 3.20
C GLY A 400 36.67 0.98 3.66
N GLY A 401 35.44 0.54 3.42
CA GLY A 401 35.00 -0.83 3.71
C GLY A 401 33.50 -1.01 3.53
N VAL A 402 33.05 -2.22 3.83
CA VAL A 402 31.63 -2.59 3.88
C VAL A 402 31.32 -3.09 5.29
N PHE A 403 30.39 -2.41 5.95
CA PHE A 403 30.06 -2.61 7.36
C PHE A 403 28.61 -3.03 7.51
N SER A 404 28.34 -4.04 8.34
CA SER A 404 26.95 -4.42 8.61
C SER A 404 26.27 -3.38 9.50
N ARG A 405 25.04 -3.00 9.17
CA ARG A 405 24.20 -2.15 10.02
C ARG A 405 23.77 -2.83 11.33
N GLY A 406 23.94 -4.15 11.43
CA GLY A 406 23.67 -4.91 12.65
C GLY A 406 24.78 -4.79 13.70
N GLU A 407 25.96 -4.26 13.35
CA GLU A 407 27.07 -4.10 14.28
C GLU A 407 26.81 -2.93 15.24
N LYS A 408 26.99 -3.19 16.55
CA LYS A 408 26.79 -2.17 17.60
C LYS A 408 27.86 -1.09 17.62
N THR A 409 29.01 -1.34 17.01
CA THR A 409 30.13 -0.39 16.99
C THR A 409 30.89 -0.59 15.69
N PRO A 410 30.84 0.37 14.74
CA PRO A 410 31.68 0.27 13.55
C PRO A 410 33.16 0.38 13.95
N PRO A 411 34.08 -0.29 13.23
CA PRO A 411 35.51 -0.12 13.45
C PRO A 411 35.91 1.36 13.27
N PRO A 412 36.98 1.83 13.93
CA PRO A 412 37.42 3.20 13.82
C PRO A 412 37.74 3.54 12.36
N LEU A 413 36.94 4.44 11.80
CA LEU A 413 37.09 4.96 10.45
C LEU A 413 38.08 6.12 10.49
N GLU A 414 39.30 5.92 9.97
CA GLU A 414 40.21 7.03 9.65
C GLU A 414 39.73 7.73 8.36
N ILE A 415 38.59 8.42 8.44
CA ILE A 415 38.09 9.25 7.32
C ILE A 415 38.69 10.64 7.46
N ARG A 416 39.64 10.98 6.59
CA ARG A 416 39.97 12.38 6.28
C ARG A 416 39.16 12.76 5.04
N LEU A 417 38.08 13.55 5.24
CA LEU A 417 37.31 14.17 4.15
C LEU A 417 38.10 15.28 3.48
#